data_AF-A0A8S3XW41-F1
#
_entry.id   AF-A0A8S3XW41-F1
#
_cell.length_a   1.000
_cell.length_b   1.000
_cell.length_c   1.000
_cell.angle_alpha   90.00
_cell.angle_beta   90.00
_cell.angle_gamma   90.00
#
_symmetry.space_group_name_H-M   'P 1'
#
loop_
_entity.id
_entity.type
_entity.pdbx_description
1 polymer ?
#
loop_
_entity_poly.entity_id
_entity_poly.type
_entity_poly.pdbx_seq_one_letter_code
_entity_poly.pdbx_strand_id
1 'polypeptide(L)'
;MNLDFTPSKDVKAIETVVHGLVMNIATPFPLPQTDGCKNNVLTCPLKAGQKATYVVMQPVLRSYPKVKVVVKWVLKNEDRDNLICILIPSRIN
;
A
#
# COMPACT_ATOMS: atom_id res chain seq x y z
N MET A 1 6.63 -3.49 7.14
CA MET A 1 6.95 -4.45 6.05
C MET A 1 7.54 -3.64 4.90
N ASN A 2 8.56 -4.15 4.22
CA ASN A 2 9.19 -3.44 3.10
C ASN A 2 8.77 -4.06 1.77
N LEU A 3 8.39 -3.22 0.81
CA LEU A 3 7.99 -3.61 -0.53
C LEU A 3 8.97 -3.01 -1.52
N ASP A 4 9.82 -3.86 -2.07
CA ASP A 4 10.80 -3.49 -3.07
C ASP A 4 10.18 -3.57 -4.46
N PHE A 5 10.36 -2.51 -5.26
CA PHE A 5 9.89 -2.47 -6.65
C PHE A 5 10.80 -1.58 -7.50
N THR A 6 10.73 -1.76 -8.81
CA THR A 6 11.45 -0.93 -9.78
C THR A 6 10.43 -0.42 -10.80
N PRO A 7 10.13 0.88 -10.86
CA PRO A 7 9.18 1.41 -11.81
C PRO A 7 9.77 1.38 -13.23
N SER A 8 8.94 1.07 -14.23
CA SER A 8 9.36 1.03 -15.64
C SER A 8 9.36 2.39 -16.32
N LYS A 9 8.78 3.41 -15.66
CA LYS A 9 8.69 4.80 -16.09
C LYS A 9 8.95 5.70 -14.90
N ASP A 10 9.24 6.98 -15.16
CA ASP A 10 9.30 7.98 -14.09
C ASP A 10 7.93 8.12 -13.42
N VAL A 11 7.91 8.20 -12.09
CA VAL A 11 6.70 8.30 -11.28
C VAL A 11 6.79 9.55 -10.42
N LYS A 12 5.86 10.49 -10.62
CA LYS A 12 5.88 11.78 -9.92
C LYS A 12 5.06 11.75 -8.63
N ALA A 13 3.98 10.98 -8.62
CA ALA A 13 3.07 10.89 -7.50
C ALA A 13 2.65 9.45 -7.25
N ILE A 14 2.44 9.10 -5.98
CA ILE A 14 2.00 7.77 -5.59
C ILE A 14 0.80 7.90 -4.67
N GLU A 15 -0.28 7.18 -5.00
CA GLU A 15 -1.44 7.00 -4.13
C GLU A 15 -1.47 5.59 -3.56
N THR A 16 -1.61 5.48 -2.25
CA THR A 16 -1.75 4.24 -1.50
C THR A 16 -3.22 3.94 -1.29
N VAL A 17 -3.68 2.77 -1.74
CA VAL A 17 -5.05 2.31 -1.60
C VAL A 17 -5.06 0.95 -0.90
N VAL A 18 -5.83 0.83 0.18
CA VAL A 18 -5.89 -0.39 1.00
C VAL A 18 -7.33 -0.88 1.11
N HIS A 19 -7.51 -2.19 0.94
CA HIS A 19 -8.78 -2.85 1.18
C HIS A 19 -8.55 -4.06 2.10
N GLY A 20 -9.46 -4.28 3.05
CA GLY A 20 -9.56 -5.54 3.77
C GLY A 20 -10.58 -6.44 3.09
N LEU A 21 -10.17 -7.65 2.69
CA LEU A 21 -11.09 -8.70 2.25
C LEU A 21 -11.45 -9.56 3.45
N VAL A 22 -12.68 -9.43 3.93
CA VAL A 22 -13.22 -10.19 5.06
C VAL A 22 -14.44 -10.95 4.57
N MET A 23 -14.45 -12.28 4.72
CA MET A 23 -15.55 -13.13 4.25
C MET A 23 -15.95 -12.86 2.79
N ASN A 24 -14.94 -12.70 1.91
CA ASN A 24 -15.07 -12.36 0.49
C ASN A 24 -15.66 -10.96 0.17
N ILE A 25 -15.91 -10.12 1.17
CA ILE A 25 -16.32 -8.73 0.98
C ILE A 25 -15.07 -7.85 1.00
N ALA A 26 -14.84 -7.08 -0.06
CA ALA A 26 -13.76 -6.11 -0.13
C ALA A 26 -14.22 -4.78 0.48
N THR A 27 -13.69 -4.44 1.65
CA THR A 27 -14.01 -3.21 2.38
C THR A 27 -12.84 -2.23 2.28
N PRO A 28 -13.05 -0.97 1.86
CA PRO A 28 -12.02 0.05 1.89
C PRO A 28 -11.49 0.25 3.32
N PHE A 29 -10.17 0.32 3.46
CA PHE A 29 -9.52 0.63 4.72
C PHE A 29 -8.98 2.07 4.66
N PRO A 30 -9.58 3.02 5.40
CA PRO A 30 -9.17 4.42 5.33
C PRO A 30 -7.77 4.59 5.93
N LEU A 31 -6.88 5.21 5.15
CA LEU A 31 -5.56 5.59 5.63
C LEU A 31 -5.57 7.06 6.07
N PRO A 32 -4.87 7.42 7.16
CA PRO A 32 -4.72 8.82 7.56
C PRO A 32 -3.91 9.65 6.54
N GLN A 33 -3.07 8.98 5.75
CA GLN A 33 -2.33 9.55 4.64
C GLN A 33 -2.30 8.54 3.50
N THR A 34 -2.78 8.93 2.33
CA THR A 34 -2.76 8.10 1.12
C THR A 34 -1.61 8.45 0.19
N ASP A 35 -1.01 9.64 0.30
CA ASP A 35 0.12 10.04 -0.53
C ASP A 35 1.39 9.24 -0.15
N GLY A 36 1.79 8.32 -1.03
CA GLY A 36 2.95 7.45 -0.85
C GLY A 36 4.30 8.17 -0.95
N CYS A 37 4.31 9.41 -1.47
CA CYS A 37 5.49 10.26 -1.55
C CYS A 37 5.69 11.12 -0.29
N LYS A 38 4.73 11.10 0.66
CA LYS A 38 4.81 11.85 1.92
C LYS A 38 5.38 11.01 3.05
N ASN A 39 5.68 11.68 4.16
CA ASN A 39 6.20 11.08 5.40
C ASN A 39 7.53 10.32 5.23
N ASN A 40 8.34 10.69 4.23
CA ASN A 40 9.62 10.07 3.91
C ASN A 40 9.54 8.55 3.67
N VAL A 41 8.37 8.02 3.27
CA VAL A 41 8.21 6.60 2.92
C VAL A 41 8.82 6.33 1.55
N LEU A 42 8.57 7.21 0.58
CA LEU A 42 9.25 7.26 -0.72
C LEU A 42 9.61 8.71 -1.03
N THR A 43 10.78 8.92 -1.63
CA THR A 43 11.20 10.23 -2.12
C THR A 43 10.87 10.33 -3.60
N CYS A 44 9.78 11.01 -3.93
CA CYS A 44 9.37 11.26 -5.30
C CYS A 44 10.08 12.51 -5.87
N PRO A 45 10.29 12.57 -7.20
CA PRO A 45 9.92 11.57 -8.20
C PRO A 45 10.81 10.31 -8.18
N LEU A 46 10.22 9.14 -8.41
CA LEU A 46 10.97 7.91 -8.64
C LEU A 46 11.40 7.85 -10.10
N LYS A 47 12.65 7.44 -10.34
CA LYS A 47 13.19 7.28 -11.69
C LYS A 47 12.95 5.88 -12.24
N ALA A 48 12.65 5.80 -13.52
CA ALA A 48 12.57 4.53 -14.23
C ALA A 48 13.85 3.70 -14.04
N GLY A 49 13.69 2.40 -13.81
CA GLY A 49 14.81 1.46 -13.67
C GLY A 49 15.57 1.55 -12.33
N GLN A 50 15.25 2.51 -11.46
CA GLN A 50 15.86 2.63 -10.14
C GLN A 50 15.02 1.90 -9.08
N LYS A 51 15.65 1.02 -8.31
CA LYS A 51 14.98 0.30 -7.22
C LYS A 51 14.49 1.29 -6.15
N ALA A 52 13.24 1.14 -5.74
CA ALA A 52 12.60 1.86 -4.65
C ALA A 52 12.06 0.87 -3.61
N THR A 53 12.02 1.29 -2.35
CA THR A 53 11.51 0.49 -1.24
C THR A 53 10.41 1.26 -0.52
N TYR A 54 9.18 0.76 -0.60
CA TYR A 54 8.05 1.32 0.14
C TYR A 54 7.93 0.65 1.51
N VAL A 55 7.89 1.45 2.57
CA VAL A 55 7.77 0.94 3.94
C VAL A 55 6.32 1.04 4.42
N VAL A 56 5.68 -0.12 4.62
CA VAL A 56 4.34 -0.23 5.20
C VAL A 56 4.43 -0.09 6.71
N MET A 57 3.89 1.02 7.23
CA MET A 57 3.73 1.30 8.67
C MET A 57 2.24 1.50 9.00
N GLN A 58 1.51 0.42 9.21
CA GLN A 58 0.13 0.48 9.70
C GLN A 58 0.02 -0.21 11.05
N PRO A 59 -0.33 0.53 12.14
CA PRO A 59 -0.52 -0.07 13.45
C PRO A 59 -1.81 -0.89 13.49
N VAL A 60 -1.76 -2.06 14.11
CA VAL A 60 -2.96 -2.85 14.43
C VAL A 60 -3.57 -2.28 15.71
N LEU A 61 -4.75 -1.67 15.61
CA LEU A 61 -5.44 -1.11 16.76
C LEU A 61 -6.15 -2.21 17.55
N ARG A 62 -6.20 -2.05 18.89
CA ARG A 62 -6.90 -2.99 19.78
C ARG A 62 -8.41 -3.06 19.52
N SER A 63 -8.99 -2.03 18.90
CA SER A 63 -10.40 -1.98 18.52
C SER A 63 -10.73 -2.83 17.29
N TYR A 64 -9.73 -3.35 16.57
CA TYR A 64 -10.00 -4.15 15.39
C TYR A 64 -10.57 -5.52 15.76
N PRO A 65 -11.59 -6.00 15.02
CA PRO A 65 -12.24 -7.26 15.33
C PRO A 65 -11.27 -8.43 15.11
N LYS A 66 -11.40 -9.46 15.94
CA LYS A 66 -10.64 -10.71 15.79
C LYS A 66 -11.17 -11.48 14.60
N VAL A 67 -10.49 -11.38 13.46
CA VAL A 67 -10.94 -11.98 12.20
C VAL A 67 -9.76 -12.37 11.32
N LYS A 68 -10.01 -13.31 10.40
CA LYS A 68 -9.12 -13.54 9.26
C LYS A 68 -9.45 -12.50 8.20
N VAL A 69 -8.42 -11.79 7.74
CA VAL A 69 -8.55 -10.76 6.71
C VAL A 69 -7.43 -10.93 5.70
N VAL A 70 -7.73 -10.75 4.42
CA VAL A 70 -6.68 -10.60 3.40
C VAL A 70 -6.56 -9.11 3.12
N VAL A 71 -5.42 -8.51 3.45
CA VAL A 71 -5.18 -7.10 3.19
C VAL A 71 -4.69 -6.96 1.75
N LYS A 72 -5.45 -6.24 0.92
CA LYS A 72 -5.04 -5.84 -0.42
C LYS A 72 -4.39 -4.46 -0.36
N TRP A 73 -3.11 -4.40 -0.69
CA TRP A 73 -2.32 -3.16 -0.70
C TRP A 73 -1.97 -2.79 -2.13
N VAL A 74 -2.30 -1.56 -2.53
CA VAL A 74 -2.09 -1.07 -3.89
C VAL A 74 -1.36 0.27 -3.83
N LEU A 75 -0.31 0.40 -4.64
CA LEU A 75 0.33 1.69 -4.94
C LEU A 75 0.00 2.06 -6.38
N LYS A 76 -0.62 3.20 -6.59
CA LYS A 76 -0.96 3.74 -7.91
C LYS A 76 -0.07 4.93 -8.25
N ASN A 77 0.31 5.09 -9.50
CA ASN A 77 0.99 6.30 -9.97
C ASN A 77 -0.03 7.41 -10.34
N GLU A 78 0.48 8.53 -10.85
CA GLU A 78 -0.32 9.65 -11.38
C GLU A 78 -1.30 9.26 -12.50
N ASP A 79 -0.95 8.23 -13.29
CA ASP A 79 -1.77 7.72 -14.40
C ASP A 79 -2.84 6.70 -13.93
N ARG A 80 -2.90 6.43 -12.62
CA ARG A 80 -3.73 5.40 -11.98
C ARG A 80 -3.34 3.95 -12.30
N ASP A 81 -2.16 3.74 -12.89
CA ASP A 81 -1.57 2.42 -13.07
C ASP A 81 -1.08 1.87 -11.72
N ASN A 82 -1.28 0.57 -11.52
CA ASN A 82 -0.81 -0.10 -10.30
C ASN A 82 0.69 -0.40 -10.40
N LEU A 83 1.50 0.29 -9.61
CA LEU A 83 2.92 -0.01 -9.43
C LEU A 83 3.13 -1.25 -8.55
N ILE A 84 2.31 -1.39 -7.52
CA ILE A 84 2.25 -2.56 -6.64
C ILE A 84 0.79 -2.94 -6.44
N CYS A 85 0.51 -4.24 -6.45
CA CYS A 85 -0.77 -4.80 -6.04
C CYS A 85 -0.52 -6.15 -5.36
N ILE A 86 -0.56 -6.19 -4.03
CA ILE A 86 -0.27 -7.41 -3.25
C ILE A 86 -1.44 -7.78 -2.33
N LEU A 87 -1.51 -9.07 -2.00
CA LEU A 87 -2.46 -9.63 -1.05
C LEU A 87 -1.67 -10.20 0.13
N ILE A 88 -2.03 -9.77 1.34
CA ILE A 88 -1.36 -10.15 2.58
C ILE A 88 -2.38 -10.88 3.46
N PRO A 89 -2.37 -12.22 3.50
CA PRO A 89 -3.19 -12.98 4.43
C PRO A 89 -2.79 -12.63 5.86
N SER A 90 -3.76 -12.25 6.69
CA SER A 90 -3.55 -11.82 8.06
C SER A 90 -4.62 -12.37 8.99
N ARG A 91 -4.27 -12.50 10.27
CA ARG A 91 -5.18 -12.88 11.33
C ARG A 91 -4.99 -11.92 12.50
N ILE A 92 -6.05 -11.23 12.88
CA ILE A 92 -6.08 -10.37 14.06
C ILE A 92 -6.55 -11.22 15.24
N ASN A 93 -5.75 -11.26 16.32
CA ASN A 93 -5.97 -12.11 17.51
C ASN A 93 -6.22 -11.28 18.76
#